data_AF-A0AAU0S432-F1
#
_entry.id   AF-A0AAU0S432-F1
#
_cell.length_a   1.000
_cell.length_b   1.000
_cell.length_c   1.000
_cell.angle_alpha   90.00
_cell.angle_beta   90.00
_cell.angle_gamma   90.00
#
_symmetry.space_group_name_H-M   'P 1'
#
loop_
_entity.id
_entity.type
_entity.pdbx_description
1 polymer ?
#
loop_
_entity_poly.entity_id
_entity_poly.type
_entity_poly.pdbx_seq_one_letter_code
_entity_poly.pdbx_strand_id
1 'polypeptide(L)'
;MKKLWALLGLALIAGCQAADPLSGVNDPHHPWWDLRFSAPYYMTGWVEMSAVVDINNRFFPRRGGGGIGIEVFQNDDIEDARGWSDTGGNGSFVTGADLPKRVFVRWQSSVEPQTYQGWIEIPEEARQLMRHSIARRCAKYPDRPASWHPSMTLGLAPGGIVQVWVWDECLHRVAFNRAQVGIEPLGPDLGKSNGHYFQQTKDSKQYIERFGIPYGSW
;
A
#
# COMPACT_ATOMS: atom_id res chain seq x y z
N MET A 1 -36.16 -52.73 3.51
CA MET A 1 -36.54 -51.47 2.81
C MET A 1 -36.67 -50.26 3.74
N LYS A 2 -37.32 -50.35 4.91
CA LYS A 2 -37.47 -49.21 5.86
C LYS A 2 -36.17 -48.63 6.44
N LYS A 3 -35.15 -49.46 6.69
CA LYS A 3 -33.83 -49.00 7.21
C LYS A 3 -33.01 -48.21 6.18
N LEU A 4 -33.16 -48.51 4.89
CA LEU A 4 -32.49 -47.77 3.81
C LEU A 4 -33.08 -46.37 3.61
N TRP A 5 -34.39 -46.21 3.83
CA TRP A 5 -35.06 -44.91 3.75
C TRP A 5 -34.74 -44.00 4.95
N ALA A 6 -34.53 -44.57 6.13
CA ALA A 6 -34.06 -43.84 7.30
C ALA A 6 -32.62 -43.32 7.15
N LEU A 7 -31.74 -44.09 6.49
CA LEU A 7 -30.38 -43.68 6.17
C LEU A 7 -30.31 -42.62 5.05
N LEU A 8 -31.19 -42.70 4.04
CA LEU A 8 -31.33 -41.63 3.03
C LEU A 8 -31.86 -40.32 3.65
N GLY A 9 -32.79 -40.42 4.60
CA GLY A 9 -33.33 -39.28 5.33
C GLY A 9 -32.29 -38.56 6.20
N LEU A 10 -31.39 -39.30 6.88
CA LEU A 10 -30.29 -38.69 7.63
C LEU A 10 -29.23 -38.05 6.72
N ALA A 11 -28.95 -38.64 5.56
CA ALA A 11 -27.96 -38.10 4.61
C ALA A 11 -28.42 -36.79 3.95
N LEU A 12 -29.74 -36.59 3.77
CA LEU A 12 -30.29 -35.35 3.20
C LEU A 12 -30.23 -34.16 4.18
N ILE A 13 -30.11 -34.40 5.49
CA ILE A 13 -30.05 -33.34 6.52
C ILE A 13 -28.59 -32.90 6.78
N ALA A 14 -27.61 -33.74 6.44
CA ALA A 14 -26.18 -33.42 6.55
C ALA A 14 -25.65 -32.53 5.41
N GLY A 15 -26.49 -32.17 4.43
CA GLY A 15 -26.11 -31.41 3.24
C GLY A 15 -26.09 -29.88 3.41
N CYS A 16 -26.62 -29.33 4.50
CA CYS A 16 -26.41 -27.91 4.82
C CYS A 16 -25.01 -27.75 5.43
N GLN A 17 -23.98 -27.68 4.58
CA GLN A 17 -22.79 -26.94 4.96
C GLN A 17 -23.29 -25.54 5.35
N ALA A 18 -23.24 -25.21 6.65
CA ALA A 18 -23.51 -23.87 7.11
C ALA A 18 -22.60 -22.95 6.30
N ALA A 19 -23.18 -22.16 5.40
CA ALA A 19 -22.43 -21.22 4.60
C ALA A 19 -21.65 -20.33 5.58
N ASP A 20 -20.32 -20.28 5.43
CA ASP A 20 -19.49 -19.43 6.25
C ASP A 20 -19.99 -17.98 6.11
N PRO A 21 -20.58 -17.38 7.15
CA PRO A 21 -21.29 -16.11 7.04
C PRO A 21 -20.34 -14.94 6.71
N LEU A 22 -19.03 -15.17 6.84
CA LEU A 22 -17.99 -14.20 6.52
C LEU A 22 -17.27 -14.52 5.20
N SER A 23 -17.72 -15.51 4.44
CA SER A 23 -17.16 -15.80 3.13
C SER A 23 -17.45 -14.66 2.15
N GLY A 24 -16.38 -14.10 1.57
CA GLY A 24 -16.44 -13.09 0.52
C GLY A 24 -16.28 -13.66 -0.88
N VAL A 25 -16.15 -14.98 -1.05
CA VAL A 25 -15.78 -15.63 -2.33
C VAL A 25 -16.74 -15.29 -3.48
N ASN A 26 -18.01 -15.04 -3.18
CA ASN A 26 -19.04 -14.67 -4.16
C ASN A 26 -19.33 -13.17 -4.19
N ASP A 27 -18.59 -12.36 -3.44
CA ASP A 27 -18.74 -10.91 -3.46
C ASP A 27 -18.14 -10.34 -4.76
N PRO A 28 -18.56 -9.14 -5.19
CA PRO A 28 -17.99 -8.50 -6.36
C PRO A 28 -16.51 -8.16 -6.16
N HIS A 29 -15.66 -8.60 -7.08
CA HIS A 29 -14.24 -8.26 -7.11
C HIS A 29 -13.77 -7.79 -8.49
N HIS A 30 -12.78 -6.93 -8.49
CA HIS A 30 -12.08 -6.48 -9.68
C HIS A 30 -10.87 -7.38 -9.99
N PRO A 31 -10.50 -7.54 -11.27
CA PRO A 31 -9.36 -8.35 -11.69
C PRO A 31 -8.01 -7.62 -11.53
N TRP A 32 -7.97 -6.53 -10.76
CA TRP A 32 -6.78 -5.73 -10.49
C TRP A 32 -6.63 -5.51 -8.99
N TRP A 33 -5.43 -5.13 -8.57
CA TRP A 33 -5.13 -4.66 -7.22
C TRP A 33 -4.59 -3.24 -7.29
N ASP A 34 -4.54 -2.49 -6.19
CA ASP A 34 -3.99 -1.13 -6.17
C ASP A 34 -2.64 -1.02 -5.46
N LEU A 35 -1.76 -0.23 -6.06
CA LEU A 35 -0.49 0.18 -5.48
C LEU A 35 -0.55 1.69 -5.22
N ARG A 36 -0.43 2.07 -3.94
CA ARG A 36 -0.49 3.44 -3.46
C ARG A 36 0.84 3.88 -2.87
N PHE A 37 1.06 5.19 -2.85
CA PHE A 37 2.23 5.82 -2.28
C PHE A 37 1.81 6.90 -1.30
N SER A 38 2.36 6.87 -0.10
CA SER A 38 2.16 7.89 0.92
C SER A 38 3.50 8.39 1.44
N ALA A 39 3.50 9.55 2.08
CA ALA A 39 4.64 10.03 2.84
C ALA A 39 4.16 10.59 4.18
N PRO A 40 5.03 10.67 5.20
CA PRO A 40 4.73 11.34 6.45
C PRO A 40 4.25 12.78 6.24
N TYR A 41 3.53 13.33 7.21
CA TYR A 41 3.07 14.72 7.11
C TYR A 41 4.24 15.67 6.91
N TYR A 42 4.01 16.70 6.10
CA TYR A 42 5.02 17.69 5.70
C TYR A 42 6.25 17.14 4.97
N MET A 43 6.45 15.83 4.87
CA MET A 43 7.54 15.20 4.12
C MET A 43 7.14 15.04 2.65
N THR A 44 6.91 16.19 2.01
CA THR A 44 6.43 16.24 0.62
C THR A 44 7.46 15.65 -0.35
N GLY A 45 6.96 15.02 -1.41
CA GLY A 45 7.79 14.41 -2.44
C GLY A 45 7.01 14.12 -3.72
N TRP A 46 7.70 13.53 -4.69
CA TRP A 46 7.14 13.19 -6.00
C TRP A 46 7.58 11.82 -6.46
N VAL A 47 6.64 10.90 -6.65
CA VAL A 47 6.93 9.57 -7.19
C VAL A 47 7.04 9.65 -8.71
N GLU A 48 8.25 9.46 -9.23
CA GLU A 48 8.56 9.53 -10.66
C GLU A 48 8.18 8.24 -11.38
N MET A 49 8.43 7.09 -10.74
CA MET A 49 8.29 5.78 -11.39
C MET A 49 8.06 4.69 -10.35
N SER A 50 7.31 3.67 -10.77
CA SER A 50 7.25 2.38 -10.07
C SER A 50 7.29 1.23 -11.06
N ALA A 51 7.57 0.02 -10.59
CA ALA A 51 7.38 -1.18 -11.39
C ALA A 51 7.03 -2.35 -10.49
N VAL A 52 6.37 -3.35 -11.07
CA VAL A 52 6.05 -4.60 -10.38
C VAL A 52 6.75 -5.74 -11.09
N VAL A 53 7.34 -6.64 -10.31
CA VAL A 53 7.60 -8.01 -10.75
C VAL A 53 6.63 -8.90 -9.99
N ASP A 54 5.74 -9.57 -10.71
CA ASP A 54 4.74 -10.44 -10.09
C ASP A 54 5.35 -11.80 -9.67
N ILE A 55 4.53 -12.63 -9.02
CA ILE A 55 4.93 -13.99 -8.59
C ILE A 55 5.36 -14.90 -9.75
N ASN A 56 4.93 -14.60 -10.99
CA ASN A 56 5.30 -15.31 -12.21
C ASN A 56 6.52 -14.69 -12.90
N ASN A 57 7.23 -13.77 -12.23
CA ASN A 57 8.39 -13.03 -12.72
C ASN A 57 8.13 -12.17 -13.97
N ARG A 58 6.87 -11.79 -14.21
CA ARG A 58 6.51 -10.84 -15.28
C ARG A 58 6.75 -9.43 -14.79
N PHE A 59 7.33 -8.60 -15.66
CA PHE A 59 7.69 -7.21 -15.35
C PHE A 59 6.64 -6.24 -15.89
N PHE A 60 6.17 -5.34 -15.03
CA PHE A 60 5.16 -4.33 -15.34
C PHE A 60 5.70 -2.95 -14.98
N PRO A 61 6.24 -2.18 -15.95
CA PRO A 61 6.69 -0.82 -15.71
C PRO A 61 5.50 0.12 -15.55
N ARG A 62 5.62 1.09 -14.66
CA ARG A 62 4.57 2.06 -14.36
C ARG A 62 5.17 3.46 -14.25
N ARG A 63 4.59 4.41 -14.98
CA ARG A 63 4.98 5.82 -14.84
C ARG A 63 4.26 6.42 -13.66
N GLY A 64 5.02 7.15 -12.83
CA GLY A 64 4.49 8.05 -11.81
C GLY A 64 3.72 7.38 -10.67
N GLY A 65 3.74 8.06 -9.54
CA GLY A 65 2.74 7.95 -8.47
C GLY A 65 2.18 9.33 -8.08
N GLY A 66 2.76 10.42 -8.60
CA GLY A 66 2.36 11.80 -8.32
C GLY A 66 2.95 12.33 -7.02
N GLY A 67 2.39 13.45 -6.57
CA GLY A 67 2.79 14.09 -5.30
C GLY A 67 2.43 13.20 -4.11
N ILE A 68 3.29 13.18 -3.11
CA ILE A 68 3.10 12.47 -1.85
C ILE A 68 3.43 13.41 -0.69
N GLY A 69 2.93 13.06 0.49
CA GLY A 69 2.99 13.92 1.67
C GLY A 69 1.90 14.97 1.61
N ILE A 70 1.19 15.14 2.71
CA ILE A 70 0.20 16.21 2.86
C ILE A 70 0.54 17.02 4.10
N GLU A 71 0.12 18.26 4.09
CA GLU A 71 0.15 19.13 5.25
C GLU A 71 -1.18 19.01 5.99
N VAL A 72 -1.11 19.03 7.32
CA VAL A 72 -2.30 19.05 8.17
C VAL A 72 -2.46 20.45 8.75
N PHE A 73 -3.66 21.02 8.66
CA PHE A 73 -3.97 22.29 9.32
C PHE A 73 -4.27 22.04 10.81
N GLN A 74 -3.28 21.54 11.55
CA GLN A 74 -3.33 21.41 13.00
C GLN A 74 -2.49 22.52 13.66
N ASN A 75 -2.49 22.56 14.99
CA ASN A 75 -1.74 23.55 15.76
C ASN A 75 -0.25 23.50 15.38
N ASP A 76 0.32 24.65 15.01
CA ASP A 76 1.71 24.79 14.53
C ASP A 76 2.77 24.30 15.53
N ASP A 77 2.39 24.00 16.77
CA ASP A 77 3.25 23.56 17.88
C ASP A 77 3.42 22.03 18.00
N ILE A 78 2.81 21.23 17.11
CA ILE A 78 2.86 19.76 17.20
C ILE A 78 3.81 19.17 16.15
N GLU A 79 4.64 18.21 16.57
CA GLU A 79 5.58 17.51 15.70
C GLU A 79 4.91 16.37 14.90
N ASP A 80 3.93 16.72 14.07
CA ASP A 80 3.05 15.77 13.35
C ASP A 80 3.75 14.91 12.28
N ALA A 81 4.96 15.25 11.87
CA ALA A 81 5.72 14.48 10.89
C ALA A 81 6.40 13.24 11.48
N ARG A 82 6.46 13.10 12.81
CA ARG A 82 7.04 11.90 13.43
C ARG A 82 6.13 10.69 13.20
N GLY A 83 6.73 9.60 12.73
CA GLY A 83 5.96 8.39 12.42
C GLY A 83 5.11 8.53 11.16
N TRP A 84 4.36 7.48 10.85
CA TRP A 84 3.59 7.40 9.62
C TRP A 84 2.20 8.00 9.81
N SER A 85 1.84 8.92 8.92
CA SER A 85 0.51 9.55 8.85
C SER A 85 -0.55 8.59 8.30
N ASP A 86 -1.78 9.08 8.10
CA ASP A 86 -2.80 8.29 7.42
C ASP A 86 -2.33 7.96 6.00
N THR A 87 -2.27 6.68 5.65
CA THR A 87 -1.60 6.19 4.43
C THR A 87 -2.54 6.22 3.22
N GLY A 88 -3.47 7.18 3.22
CA GLY A 88 -4.29 7.58 2.08
C GLY A 88 -3.38 8.21 1.04
N GLY A 89 -2.82 7.36 0.19
CA GLY A 89 -1.80 7.76 -0.79
C GLY A 89 -2.36 7.98 -2.19
N ASN A 90 -1.58 8.69 -3.02
CA ASN A 90 -1.79 8.70 -4.46
C ASN A 90 -1.35 7.34 -5.03
N GLY A 91 -2.16 6.78 -5.90
CA GLY A 91 -1.94 5.44 -6.40
C GLY A 91 -2.78 5.15 -7.62
N SER A 92 -2.54 3.99 -8.22
CA SER A 92 -3.27 3.56 -9.39
C SER A 92 -3.40 2.05 -9.38
N PHE A 93 -4.39 1.55 -10.12
CA PHE A 93 -4.60 0.12 -10.28
C PHE A 93 -3.44 -0.54 -11.03
N VAL A 94 -3.18 -1.79 -10.69
CA VAL A 94 -2.25 -2.69 -11.35
C VAL A 94 -3.09 -3.74 -12.06
N THR A 95 -3.24 -3.56 -13.37
CA THR A 95 -4.07 -4.41 -14.22
C THR A 95 -3.22 -5.48 -14.92
N GLY A 96 -3.72 -6.72 -14.98
CA GLY A 96 -3.10 -7.83 -15.72
C GLY A 96 -1.84 -8.45 -15.09
N ALA A 97 -1.40 -7.95 -13.93
CA ALA A 97 -0.35 -8.54 -13.11
C ALA A 97 -0.94 -9.33 -11.95
N ASP A 98 -0.32 -10.46 -11.62
CA ASP A 98 -0.59 -11.12 -10.35
C ASP A 98 -0.03 -10.29 -9.18
N LEU A 99 -0.27 -10.74 -7.95
CA LEU A 99 0.26 -10.07 -6.77
C LEU A 99 1.80 -9.98 -6.81
N PRO A 100 2.39 -8.90 -6.25
CA PRO A 100 3.79 -8.59 -6.45
C PRO A 100 4.70 -9.54 -5.69
N LYS A 101 5.76 -10.03 -6.34
CA LYS A 101 6.94 -10.60 -5.69
C LYS A 101 7.83 -9.49 -5.14
N ARG A 102 8.02 -8.43 -5.93
CA ARG A 102 8.74 -7.22 -5.54
C ARG A 102 8.24 -6.01 -6.29
N VAL A 103 8.38 -4.84 -5.68
CA VAL A 103 7.98 -3.55 -6.23
C VAL A 103 9.20 -2.65 -6.31
N PHE A 104 9.43 -2.04 -7.47
CA PHE A 104 10.38 -0.96 -7.63
C PHE A 104 9.68 0.37 -7.39
N VAL A 105 10.35 1.29 -6.73
CA VAL A 105 9.89 2.68 -6.61
C VAL A 105 11.06 3.62 -6.74
N ARG A 106 10.79 4.78 -7.33
CA ARG A 106 11.71 5.90 -7.48
C ARG A 106 10.95 7.19 -7.18
N TRP A 107 11.46 7.99 -6.26
CA TRP A 107 10.83 9.24 -5.85
C TRP A 107 11.82 10.33 -5.50
N GLN A 108 11.37 11.57 -5.65
CA GLN A 108 12.04 12.77 -5.17
C GLN A 108 11.53 13.08 -3.77
N SER A 109 12.44 13.32 -2.84
CA SER A 109 12.11 14.01 -1.60
C SER A 109 12.27 15.52 -1.81
N SER A 110 11.22 16.29 -1.51
CA SER A 110 11.25 17.75 -1.68
C SER A 110 11.83 18.46 -0.45
N VAL A 111 11.74 17.83 0.73
CA VAL A 111 12.19 18.39 2.02
C VAL A 111 13.68 18.26 2.27
N GLU A 112 14.29 17.22 1.69
CA GLU A 112 15.73 17.04 1.55
C GLU A 112 15.97 16.72 0.07
N PRO A 113 16.38 17.69 -0.77
CA PRO A 113 16.46 17.51 -2.22
C PRO A 113 17.36 16.33 -2.64
N GLN A 114 16.76 15.15 -2.67
CA GLN A 114 17.40 13.87 -2.87
C GLN A 114 16.41 12.93 -3.55
N THR A 115 16.88 12.26 -4.60
CA THR A 115 16.12 11.20 -5.26
C THR A 115 16.55 9.84 -4.74
N TYR A 116 15.57 8.98 -4.48
CA TYR A 116 15.77 7.62 -4.01
C TYR A 116 15.21 6.62 -5.00
N GLN A 117 15.79 5.43 -5.04
CA GLN A 117 15.22 4.30 -5.77
C GLN A 117 15.64 2.95 -5.22
N GLY A 118 14.78 1.96 -5.40
CA GLY A 118 15.15 0.57 -5.13
C GLY A 118 14.01 -0.42 -5.32
N TRP A 119 14.36 -1.69 -5.19
CA TRP A 119 13.44 -2.82 -5.17
C TRP A 119 13.10 -3.18 -3.72
N ILE A 120 11.81 -3.40 -3.48
CA ILE A 120 11.27 -3.84 -2.19
C ILE A 120 10.68 -5.23 -2.39
N GLU A 121 11.24 -6.21 -1.70
CA GLU A 121 10.73 -7.58 -1.70
C GLU A 121 9.45 -7.65 -0.88
N ILE A 122 8.41 -8.24 -1.48
CA ILE A 122 7.12 -8.43 -0.83
C ILE A 122 7.09 -9.83 -0.23
N PRO A 123 6.84 -9.97 1.08
CA PRO A 123 6.79 -11.27 1.73
C PRO A 123 5.51 -12.04 1.33
N GLU A 124 5.52 -13.36 1.48
CA GLU A 124 4.37 -14.19 1.12
C GLU A 124 3.16 -13.89 2.00
N GLU A 125 3.40 -13.59 3.27
CA GLU A 125 2.39 -13.21 4.26
C GLU A 125 1.60 -11.96 3.81
N ALA A 126 2.29 -10.98 3.21
CA ALA A 126 1.63 -9.79 2.65
C ALA A 126 0.70 -10.17 1.49
N ARG A 127 1.14 -11.06 0.59
CA ARG A 127 0.31 -11.57 -0.51
C ARG A 127 -0.86 -12.42 -0.03
N GLN A 128 -0.68 -13.19 1.04
CA GLN A 128 -1.76 -13.94 1.66
C GLN A 128 -2.82 -13.00 2.24
N LEU A 129 -2.40 -11.93 2.93
CA LEU A 129 -3.32 -10.92 3.44
C LEU A 129 -4.07 -10.21 2.30
N MET A 130 -3.38 -9.86 1.21
CA MET A 130 -4.00 -9.28 0.01
C MET A 130 -5.07 -10.21 -0.59
N ARG A 131 -4.85 -11.53 -0.61
CA ARG A 131 -5.87 -12.49 -1.05
C ARG A 131 -7.01 -12.61 -0.04
N HIS A 132 -6.69 -12.60 1.25
CA HIS A 132 -7.67 -12.69 2.33
C HIS A 132 -8.61 -11.48 2.35
N SER A 133 -8.10 -10.28 2.08
CA SER A 133 -8.86 -9.02 2.16
C SER A 133 -10.06 -8.96 1.20
N ILE A 134 -10.02 -9.74 0.12
CA ILE A 134 -11.12 -9.88 -0.84
C ILE A 134 -11.90 -11.19 -0.63
N ALA A 135 -11.26 -12.26 -0.16
CA ALA A 135 -11.92 -13.55 0.01
C ALA A 135 -12.85 -13.61 1.24
N ARG A 136 -12.76 -12.62 2.14
CA ARG A 136 -13.44 -12.61 3.44
C ARG A 136 -14.05 -11.24 3.73
N ARG A 137 -15.23 -11.25 4.34
CA ARG A 137 -15.91 -10.05 4.85
C ARG A 137 -15.37 -9.67 6.22
N CYS A 138 -15.39 -8.38 6.53
CA CYS A 138 -15.03 -7.91 7.85
C CYS A 138 -15.98 -8.45 8.93
N ALA A 139 -15.45 -9.11 9.96
CA ALA A 139 -16.25 -9.66 11.05
C ALA A 139 -17.09 -8.62 11.81
N LYS A 140 -16.62 -7.36 11.84
CA LYS A 140 -17.34 -6.22 12.44
C LYS A 140 -18.52 -5.75 11.59
N TYR A 141 -18.48 -6.00 10.28
CA TYR A 141 -19.49 -5.57 9.31
C TYR A 141 -19.83 -6.71 8.34
N PRO A 142 -20.41 -7.82 8.83
CA PRO A 142 -20.61 -9.05 8.04
C PRO A 142 -21.59 -8.90 6.86
N ASP A 143 -22.47 -7.88 6.93
CA ASP A 143 -23.45 -7.57 5.88
C ASP A 143 -22.86 -6.72 4.74
N ARG A 144 -21.62 -6.23 4.90
CA ARG A 144 -20.92 -5.49 3.83
C ARG A 144 -20.13 -6.48 2.98
N PRO A 145 -20.13 -6.32 1.65
CA PRO A 145 -19.25 -7.09 0.79
C PRO A 145 -17.79 -6.95 1.21
N ALA A 146 -17.01 -8.00 0.97
CA ALA A 146 -15.56 -7.96 1.08
C ALA A 146 -14.97 -6.88 0.16
N SER A 147 -13.68 -6.58 0.35
CA SER A 147 -13.03 -5.55 -0.46
C SER A 147 -13.11 -5.90 -1.95
N TRP A 148 -13.32 -4.89 -2.78
CA TRP A 148 -13.47 -5.07 -4.23
C TRP A 148 -12.14 -5.44 -4.88
N HIS A 149 -11.02 -5.05 -4.30
CA HIS A 149 -9.69 -5.43 -4.74
C HIS A 149 -8.71 -5.43 -3.56
N PRO A 150 -7.59 -6.17 -3.66
CA PRO A 150 -6.50 -6.05 -2.71
C PRO A 150 -5.81 -4.70 -2.81
N SER A 151 -5.31 -4.18 -1.69
CA SER A 151 -4.62 -2.89 -1.62
C SER A 151 -3.28 -2.97 -0.90
N MET A 152 -2.27 -2.34 -1.50
CA MET A 152 -0.93 -2.19 -0.95
C MET A 152 -0.50 -0.72 -1.01
N THR A 153 0.05 -0.21 0.10
CA THR A 153 0.66 1.12 0.15
C THR A 153 2.15 1.01 0.45
N LEU A 154 2.96 1.75 -0.32
CA LEU A 154 4.35 2.05 0.03
C LEU A 154 4.43 3.43 0.67
N GLY A 155 4.82 3.49 1.93
CA GLY A 155 5.23 4.70 2.61
C GLY A 155 6.63 5.05 2.19
N LEU A 156 6.84 6.27 1.74
CA LEU A 156 8.12 6.78 1.27
C LEU A 156 8.51 7.96 2.15
N ALA A 157 9.64 7.86 2.84
CA ALA A 157 10.10 8.88 3.76
C ALA A 157 11.54 9.31 3.43
N PRO A 158 11.95 10.50 3.88
CA PRO A 158 13.34 10.95 3.83
C PRO A 158 14.34 9.91 4.33
N GLY A 159 15.56 9.96 3.80
CA GLY A 159 16.62 8.98 4.06
C GLY A 159 16.45 7.65 3.31
N GLY A 160 15.56 7.60 2.32
CA GLY A 160 15.32 6.41 1.49
C GLY A 160 14.51 5.33 2.21
N ILE A 161 13.77 5.67 3.27
CA ILE A 161 13.00 4.69 4.04
C ILE A 161 11.70 4.34 3.30
N VAL A 162 11.43 3.04 3.20
CA VAL A 162 10.20 2.50 2.62
C VAL A 162 9.51 1.59 3.63
N GLN A 163 8.23 1.83 3.90
CA GLN A 163 7.37 0.97 4.71
C GLN A 163 6.26 0.37 3.85
N VAL A 164 6.05 -0.94 3.94
CA VAL A 164 4.97 -1.61 3.22
C VAL A 164 3.76 -1.79 4.14
N TRP A 165 2.57 -1.46 3.66
CA TRP A 165 1.31 -1.89 4.28
C TRP A 165 0.42 -2.60 3.28
N VAL A 166 -0.34 -3.57 3.79
CA VAL A 166 -1.46 -4.18 3.09
C VAL A 166 -2.72 -3.96 3.93
N TRP A 167 -3.84 -3.72 3.26
CA TRP A 167 -5.13 -3.57 3.91
C TRP A 167 -5.78 -4.94 4.13
N ASP A 168 -6.22 -5.21 5.36
CA ASP A 168 -6.98 -6.42 5.69
C ASP A 168 -8.46 -6.32 5.24
N GLU A 169 -9.24 -7.37 5.50
CA GLU A 169 -10.67 -7.42 5.17
C GLU A 169 -11.53 -6.36 5.88
N CYS A 170 -11.04 -5.80 6.98
CA CYS A 170 -11.67 -4.75 7.77
C CYS A 170 -11.09 -3.36 7.49
N LEU A 171 -10.26 -3.24 6.44
CA LEU A 171 -9.57 -2.02 6.06
C LEU A 171 -8.58 -1.52 7.14
N HIS A 172 -8.08 -2.40 7.99
CA HIS A 172 -6.93 -2.09 8.84
C HIS A 172 -5.64 -2.26 8.06
N ARG A 173 -4.65 -1.44 8.41
CA ARG A 173 -3.35 -1.43 7.77
C ARG A 173 -2.40 -2.34 8.54
N VAL A 174 -1.95 -3.40 7.89
CA VAL A 174 -0.96 -4.32 8.46
C VAL A 174 0.40 -3.98 7.87
N ALA A 175 1.34 -3.61 8.73
CA ALA A 175 2.71 -3.27 8.35
C ALA A 175 3.52 -4.55 8.08
N PHE A 176 4.30 -4.53 7.00
CA PHE A 176 5.25 -5.58 6.64
C PHE A 176 6.66 -5.00 6.60
N ASN A 177 7.55 -5.62 5.83
CA ASN A 177 8.95 -5.25 5.70
C ASN A 177 9.15 -3.73 5.59
N ARG A 178 10.02 -3.22 6.46
CA ARG A 178 10.67 -1.93 6.29
C ARG A 178 11.94 -2.12 5.48
N ALA A 179 12.16 -1.25 4.50
CA ALA A 179 13.36 -1.23 3.68
C ALA A 179 14.01 0.15 3.71
N GLN A 180 15.31 0.19 3.40
CA GLN A 180 16.01 1.43 3.08
C GLN A 180 16.63 1.25 1.70
N VAL A 181 16.27 2.14 0.77
CA VAL A 181 16.74 2.08 -0.62
C VAL A 181 17.84 3.11 -0.86
N GLY A 182 18.52 2.96 -2.00
CA GLY A 182 19.66 3.80 -2.34
C GLY A 182 19.27 5.16 -2.88
N ILE A 183 20.23 6.08 -2.83
CA ILE A 183 20.19 7.35 -3.55
C ILE A 183 20.32 7.06 -5.06
N GLU A 184 19.50 7.75 -5.88
CA GLU A 184 19.77 7.87 -7.30
C GLU A 184 20.89 8.90 -7.54
N PRO A 185 22.03 8.51 -8.12
CA PRO A 185 23.11 9.43 -8.44
C PRO A 185 22.76 10.46 -9.53
N LEU A 186 21.87 10.14 -10.48
CA LEU A 186 21.42 11.09 -11.49
C LEU A 186 20.46 12.17 -10.95
N GLY A 187 19.99 12.05 -9.70
CA GLY A 187 19.03 12.96 -9.11
C GLY A 187 17.65 12.91 -9.82
N PRO A 188 16.91 14.02 -9.84
CA PRO A 188 15.52 14.07 -10.30
C PRO A 188 15.40 13.90 -11.82
N ASP A 189 14.30 13.27 -12.25
CA ASP A 189 13.96 12.98 -13.66
C ASP A 189 15.13 12.34 -14.45
N LEU A 190 15.89 11.45 -13.80
CA LEU A 190 17.07 10.80 -14.37
C LEU A 190 18.10 11.80 -14.91
N GLY A 191 18.27 12.93 -14.22
CA GLY A 191 19.21 14.00 -14.58
C GLY A 191 18.67 14.99 -15.62
N LYS A 192 17.44 14.82 -16.12
CA LYS A 192 16.89 15.67 -17.18
C LYS A 192 16.31 16.99 -16.68
N SER A 193 16.09 17.14 -15.38
CA SER A 193 15.59 18.38 -14.80
C SER A 193 16.69 19.38 -14.41
N ASN A 194 17.95 19.15 -14.79
CA ASN A 194 19.10 19.98 -14.37
C ASN A 194 19.20 20.13 -12.84
N GLY A 195 18.84 19.08 -12.10
CA GLY A 195 18.84 19.09 -10.63
C GLY A 195 17.66 19.85 -9.99
N HIS A 196 16.69 20.31 -10.78
CA HIS A 196 15.47 20.90 -10.21
C HIS A 196 14.56 19.79 -9.68
N TYR A 197 14.33 19.83 -8.37
CA TYR A 197 13.39 18.96 -7.67
C TYR A 197 11.98 19.54 -7.69
N PHE A 198 11.00 18.70 -7.44
CA PHE A 198 9.62 19.13 -7.19
C PHE A 198 9.58 20.11 -6.03
N GLN A 199 8.84 21.21 -6.21
CA GLN A 199 8.85 22.31 -5.26
C GLN A 199 8.22 21.89 -3.93
N GLN A 200 8.94 22.12 -2.83
CA GLN A 200 8.41 22.01 -1.47
C GLN A 200 7.34 23.10 -1.25
N THR A 201 6.24 22.75 -0.60
CA THR A 201 5.20 23.70 -0.22
C THR A 201 5.71 24.66 0.88
N LYS A 202 5.04 25.81 1.04
CA LYS A 202 5.40 26.79 2.07
C LYS A 202 5.25 26.21 3.48
N ASP A 203 4.15 25.50 3.71
CA ASP A 203 3.82 24.93 5.01
C ASP A 203 4.79 23.81 5.39
N SER A 204 5.13 22.92 4.43
CA SER A 204 6.19 21.94 4.60
C SER A 204 7.53 22.61 4.93
N LYS A 205 7.90 23.68 4.20
CA LYS A 205 9.15 24.40 4.45
C LYS A 205 9.20 25.01 5.85
N GLN A 206 8.13 25.70 6.26
CA GLN A 206 8.03 26.31 7.59
C GLN A 206 8.08 25.25 8.71
N TYR A 207 7.41 24.11 8.51
CA TYR A 207 7.47 22.99 9.45
C TYR A 207 8.91 22.47 9.61
N ILE A 208 9.61 22.22 8.50
CA ILE A 208 11.01 21.74 8.53
C ILE A 208 11.95 22.76 9.17
N GLU A 209 11.77 24.06 8.90
CA GLU A 209 12.56 25.12 9.56
C GLU A 209 12.36 25.14 11.08
N ARG A 210 11.17 24.77 11.55
CA ARG A 210 10.81 24.77 12.96
C ARG A 210 11.25 23.49 13.70
N PHE A 211 10.96 22.32 13.14
CA PHE A 211 11.12 21.02 13.81
C PHE A 211 12.23 20.16 13.24
N GLY A 212 12.72 20.48 12.04
CA GLY A 212 13.62 19.63 11.28
C GLY A 212 12.92 18.43 10.65
N ILE A 213 13.73 17.58 10.01
CA ILE A 213 13.28 16.28 9.49
C ILE A 213 13.48 15.24 10.61
N PRO A 214 12.42 14.54 11.07
CA PRO A 214 12.51 13.62 12.20
C PRO A 214 13.05 12.25 11.74
N TYR A 215 14.29 12.20 11.26
CA TYR A 215 14.94 10.94 10.89
C TYR A 215 14.88 9.92 12.02
N GLY A 216 14.68 8.64 11.66
CA GLY A 216 14.56 7.54 12.62
C GLY A 216 13.19 7.42 13.30
N SER A 217 12.23 8.31 13.02
CA SER A 217 10.84 8.21 13.53
C SER A 217 9.93 7.31 12.67
N TRP A 218 10.40 6.93 11.47
CA TRP A 218 9.76 6.03 10.53
C TRP A 218 10.51 4.71 10.45
#